data_AF-A0A8T9AY05-F1
#
_entry.id   AF-A0A8T9AY05-F1
#
_cell.length_a   1.000
_cell.length_b   1.000
_cell.length_c   1.000
_cell.angle_alpha   90.00
_cell.angle_beta   90.00
_cell.angle_gamma   90.00
#
_symmetry.space_group_name_H-M   'P 1'
#
loop_
_entity.id
_entity.type
_entity.pdbx_description
1 polymer ?
#
loop_
_entity_poly.entity_id
_entity_poly.type
_entity_poly.pdbx_seq_one_letter_code
_entity_poly.pdbx_strand_id
1 'polypeptide(L)'
;MTLCLQELHFSLPSTFSLHNTNSLNIWESRLIDEPFYRARKSLNDLILENTAENKSSSTCNQPMLIEDIHLCLCAMQWKIWKHAQSNSNQETNNASECSKRQSLRKYLESVKSRLDEILAQKPHPSSPNFGHEKLLPYRYYYGIEDHTQAGWQEPVLDRLKDLLFDAQMLSLLLDLHLSLDIPSLVQVATDQNPSAIEEQSATFQRAREQRRLSIQYATSRCVPLLSSSGHIANSTMTIIRLAAN
;
A
#
# COMPACT_ATOMS: atom_id res chain seq x y z
N MET A 1 2.58 -6.30 19.42
CA MET A 1 1.96 -7.63 19.25
C MET A 1 2.03 -7.96 17.77
N THR A 2 2.73 -9.02 17.38
CA THR A 2 2.90 -9.41 15.97
C THR A 2 2.00 -10.60 15.71
N LEU A 3 0.93 -10.42 14.93
CA LEU A 3 0.08 -11.53 14.52
C LEU A 3 0.88 -12.45 13.60
N CYS A 4 0.91 -13.74 13.92
CA CYS A 4 1.53 -14.73 13.04
C CYS A 4 0.62 -14.98 11.83
N LEU A 5 1.20 -15.28 10.67
CA LEU A 5 0.42 -15.57 9.45
C LEU A 5 -0.50 -16.80 9.66
N GLN A 6 -0.04 -17.74 10.49
CA GLN A 6 -0.77 -18.92 10.95
C GLN A 6 -1.91 -18.60 11.93
N GLU A 7 -2.06 -17.35 12.38
CA GLU A 7 -3.19 -16.92 13.20
C GLU A 7 -4.29 -16.25 12.35
N LEU A 8 -4.03 -16.03 11.05
CA LEU A 8 -4.94 -15.39 10.10
C LEU A 8 -5.80 -16.40 9.32
N HIS A 9 -6.26 -17.47 9.99
CA HIS A 9 -7.18 -18.46 9.41
C HIS A 9 -8.64 -17.99 9.34
N PHE A 10 -8.93 -16.77 9.81
CA PHE A 10 -10.26 -16.19 9.72
C PHE A 10 -10.64 -15.91 8.28
N SER A 11 -11.93 -16.12 7.96
CA SER A 11 -12.52 -15.72 6.69
C SER A 11 -12.51 -14.20 6.53
N LEU A 12 -12.58 -13.75 5.29
CA LEU A 12 -12.74 -12.32 5.01
C LEU A 12 -14.06 -11.79 5.62
N PRO A 13 -14.06 -10.62 6.27
CA PRO A 13 -15.28 -10.02 6.82
C PRO A 13 -16.32 -9.80 5.73
N SER A 14 -17.60 -10.04 5.99
CA SER A 14 -18.68 -9.76 5.02
C SER A 14 -18.69 -8.28 4.61
N THR A 15 -19.00 -7.97 3.34
CA THR A 15 -19.21 -6.60 2.84
C THR A 15 -20.29 -5.85 3.61
N PHE A 16 -21.27 -6.58 4.16
CA PHE A 16 -22.31 -6.03 5.02
C PHE A 16 -21.76 -5.37 6.30
N SER A 17 -20.68 -5.95 6.87
CA SER A 17 -20.19 -5.57 8.20
C SER A 17 -19.39 -4.27 8.24
N LEU A 18 -18.99 -3.76 7.07
CA LEU A 18 -18.08 -2.61 6.96
C LEU A 18 -18.80 -1.26 7.00
N HIS A 19 -20.02 -1.18 6.47
CA HIS A 19 -20.64 0.11 6.14
C HIS A 19 -22.09 0.25 6.58
N ASN A 20 -22.62 -0.67 7.40
CA ASN A 20 -24.04 -0.66 7.73
C ASN A 20 -24.35 -0.82 9.23
N THR A 21 -25.19 0.09 9.72
CA THR A 21 -25.86 0.06 11.03
C THR A 21 -27.31 -0.45 10.90
N ASN A 22 -27.67 -1.08 9.78
CA ASN A 22 -29.07 -1.40 9.43
C ASN A 22 -29.59 -2.74 9.96
N SER A 23 -30.93 -2.79 10.03
CA SER A 23 -31.79 -3.89 10.46
C SER A 23 -31.57 -5.22 9.71
N LEU A 24 -31.81 -6.34 10.41
CA LEU A 24 -31.63 -7.72 9.94
C LEU A 24 -32.36 -8.05 8.62
N ASN A 25 -33.41 -7.30 8.27
CA ASN A 25 -34.24 -7.53 7.09
C ASN A 25 -33.53 -7.25 5.74
N ILE A 26 -32.48 -6.43 5.73
CA ILE A 26 -31.69 -6.14 4.52
C ILE A 26 -30.50 -7.11 4.41
N TRP A 27 -30.05 -7.66 5.55
CA TRP A 27 -28.89 -8.56 5.62
C TRP A 27 -29.03 -9.78 4.73
N GLU A 28 -30.17 -10.47 4.77
CA GLU A 28 -30.37 -11.72 4.01
C GLU A 28 -30.25 -11.50 2.50
N SER A 29 -30.87 -10.43 1.98
CA SER A 29 -30.77 -10.08 0.56
C SER A 29 -29.33 -9.79 0.11
N ARG A 30 -28.54 -9.12 0.96
CA ARG A 30 -27.16 -8.77 0.66
C ARG A 30 -26.19 -9.93 0.83
N LEU A 31 -26.48 -10.85 1.74
CA LEU A 31 -25.68 -12.06 1.93
C LEU A 31 -25.67 -12.92 0.65
N ILE A 32 -26.80 -12.96 -0.07
CA ILE A 32 -26.91 -13.66 -1.36
C ILE A 32 -26.00 -13.03 -2.42
N ASP A 33 -25.86 -11.71 -2.39
CA ASP A 33 -25.07 -10.95 -3.37
C ASP A 33 -23.56 -10.87 -3.05
N GLU A 34 -23.14 -11.33 -1.87
CA GLU A 34 -21.75 -11.29 -1.41
C GLU A 34 -20.78 -11.89 -2.45
N PRO A 35 -19.57 -11.32 -2.60
CA PRO A 35 -18.57 -11.91 -3.47
C PRO A 35 -18.20 -13.32 -3.00
N PHE A 36 -18.58 -14.33 -3.80
CA PHE A 36 -18.42 -15.75 -3.46
C PHE A 36 -16.99 -16.15 -3.07
N TYR A 37 -15.97 -15.45 -3.61
CA TYR A 37 -14.58 -15.73 -3.27
C TYR A 37 -14.27 -15.44 -1.79
N ARG A 38 -14.94 -14.47 -1.16
CA ARG A 38 -14.65 -14.04 0.23
C ARG A 38 -15.07 -15.07 1.26
N ALA A 39 -16.15 -15.82 0.98
CA ALA A 39 -16.57 -16.94 1.80
C ALA A 39 -15.59 -18.14 1.76
N ARG A 40 -14.75 -18.22 0.73
CA ARG A 40 -13.84 -19.36 0.50
C ARG A 40 -12.37 -19.06 0.79
N LYS A 41 -12.03 -17.79 1.04
CA LYS A 41 -10.66 -17.35 1.30
C LYS A 41 -10.49 -16.89 2.73
N SER A 42 -9.42 -17.36 3.36
CA SER A 42 -8.95 -16.76 4.61
C SER A 42 -8.16 -15.47 4.33
N LEU A 43 -7.99 -14.65 5.37
CA LEU A 43 -7.09 -13.49 5.35
C LEU A 43 -5.67 -13.91 4.92
N ASN A 44 -5.20 -15.05 5.42
CA ASN A 44 -3.90 -15.61 5.05
C ASN A 44 -3.81 -15.94 3.56
N ASP A 45 -4.82 -16.62 3.00
CA ASP A 45 -4.83 -16.99 1.57
C ASP A 45 -4.77 -15.75 0.69
N LEU A 46 -5.55 -14.71 1.04
CA LEU A 46 -5.54 -13.45 0.32
C LEU A 46 -4.15 -12.80 0.31
N ILE A 47 -3.47 -12.76 1.46
CA ILE A 47 -2.11 -12.20 1.57
C ILE A 47 -1.11 -13.06 0.78
N LEU A 48 -1.18 -14.39 0.88
CA LEU A 48 -0.24 -15.29 0.20
C LEU A 48 -0.38 -15.23 -1.32
N GLU A 49 -1.60 -15.27 -1.85
CA GLU A 49 -1.85 -15.19 -3.29
C GLU A 49 -1.36 -13.87 -3.90
N ASN A 50 -1.47 -12.78 -3.16
CA ASN A 50 -1.02 -11.47 -3.62
C ASN A 50 0.49 -11.27 -3.45
N THR A 51 1.12 -11.90 -2.45
CA THR A 51 2.58 -11.80 -2.17
C THR A 51 3.45 -12.78 -2.94
N ALA A 52 2.91 -13.90 -3.43
CA ALA A 52 3.69 -14.94 -4.07
C ALA A 52 4.14 -14.54 -5.49
N GLU A 53 5.41 -14.82 -5.81
CA GLU A 53 5.98 -14.62 -7.17
C GLU A 53 5.30 -15.51 -8.23
N ASN A 54 4.51 -16.49 -7.79
CA ASN A 54 3.69 -17.35 -8.62
C ASN A 54 2.23 -16.92 -8.54
N LYS A 55 1.87 -15.79 -9.17
CA LYS A 55 0.48 -15.52 -9.50
C LYS A 55 -0.02 -16.64 -10.41
N SER A 56 -0.80 -17.57 -9.88
CA SER A 56 -1.59 -18.44 -10.74
C SER A 56 -2.52 -17.54 -11.56
N SER A 57 -2.51 -17.71 -12.87
CA SER A 57 -3.26 -16.88 -13.84
C SER A 57 -4.77 -16.83 -13.59
N SER A 58 -5.30 -17.67 -12.70
CA SER A 58 -6.71 -17.73 -12.32
C SER A 58 -7.14 -16.69 -11.27
N THR A 59 -6.24 -16.15 -10.44
CA THR A 59 -6.60 -15.16 -9.40
C THR A 59 -6.67 -13.73 -9.93
N CYS A 60 -6.20 -13.50 -11.16
CA CYS A 60 -6.12 -12.18 -11.80
C CYS A 60 -7.50 -11.54 -12.06
N ASN A 61 -8.58 -12.33 -12.08
CA ASN A 61 -9.91 -11.87 -12.52
C ASN A 61 -10.95 -11.75 -11.39
N GLN A 62 -10.58 -11.98 -10.13
CA GLN A 62 -11.54 -11.85 -9.03
C GLN A 62 -11.65 -10.37 -8.61
N PRO A 63 -12.88 -9.83 -8.46
CA PRO A 63 -13.06 -8.47 -7.97
C PRO A 63 -12.54 -8.41 -6.53
N MET A 64 -11.55 -7.56 -6.24
CA MET A 64 -11.07 -7.33 -4.87
C MET A 64 -11.70 -6.06 -4.33
N LEU A 65 -12.17 -6.09 -3.09
CA LEU A 65 -12.61 -4.88 -2.40
C LEU A 65 -11.42 -3.99 -2.03
N ILE A 66 -11.69 -2.72 -1.75
CA ILE A 66 -10.63 -1.78 -1.36
C ILE A 66 -10.06 -2.19 0.00
N GLU A 67 -10.88 -2.71 0.89
CA GLU A 67 -10.45 -3.23 2.19
C GLU A 67 -9.54 -4.46 2.05
N ASP A 68 -9.76 -5.28 1.02
CA ASP A 68 -8.86 -6.40 0.69
C ASP A 68 -7.49 -5.88 0.24
N ILE A 69 -7.47 -4.78 -0.53
CA ILE A 69 -6.24 -4.08 -0.95
C ILE A 69 -5.56 -3.44 0.27
N HIS A 70 -6.29 -2.76 1.14
CA HIS A 70 -5.76 -2.20 2.40
C HIS A 70 -5.12 -3.28 3.26
N LEU A 71 -5.78 -4.43 3.43
CA LEU A 71 -5.22 -5.54 4.20
C LEU A 71 -3.88 -6.01 3.61
N CYS A 72 -3.81 -6.15 2.28
CA CYS A 72 -2.57 -6.49 1.58
C CYS A 72 -1.47 -5.47 1.85
N LEU A 73 -1.77 -4.16 1.80
CA LEU A 73 -0.84 -3.08 2.11
C LEU A 73 -0.41 -3.10 3.59
N CYS A 74 -1.32 -3.30 4.54
CA CYS A 74 -1.00 -3.45 5.96
C CYS A 74 -0.06 -4.65 6.22
N ALA A 75 -0.31 -5.78 5.55
CA ALA A 75 0.58 -6.94 5.62
C ALA A 75 1.98 -6.63 5.04
N MET A 76 2.08 -5.76 4.04
CA MET A 76 3.36 -5.27 3.52
C MET A 76 4.10 -4.38 4.51
N GLN A 77 3.39 -3.48 5.19
CA GLN A 77 3.97 -2.53 6.14
C GLN A 77 4.86 -3.24 7.16
N TRP A 78 4.38 -4.34 7.72
CA TRP A 78 5.15 -5.17 8.65
C TRP A 78 6.44 -5.72 8.02
N LYS A 79 6.36 -6.26 6.80
CA LYS A 79 7.52 -6.82 6.08
C LYS A 79 8.56 -5.73 5.78
N ILE A 80 8.11 -4.55 5.38
CA ILE A 80 8.95 -3.38 5.11
C ILE A 80 9.61 -2.89 6.40
N TRP A 81 8.87 -2.81 7.51
CA TRP A 81 9.43 -2.43 8.80
C TRP A 81 10.50 -3.40 9.31
N LYS A 82 10.28 -4.71 9.14
CA LYS A 82 11.27 -5.75 9.48
C LYS A 82 12.53 -5.65 8.62
N HIS A 83 12.35 -5.38 7.33
CA HIS A 83 13.46 -5.13 6.39
C HIS A 83 14.26 -3.89 6.82
N ALA A 84 13.60 -2.78 7.14
CA ALA A 84 14.25 -1.55 7.60
C ALA A 84 15.08 -1.74 8.87
N GLN A 85 14.58 -2.48 9.87
CA GLN A 85 15.36 -2.78 11.09
C GLN A 85 16.52 -3.76 10.88
N SER A 86 16.39 -4.68 9.93
CA SER A 86 17.47 -5.63 9.65
C SER A 86 18.68 -4.91 9.02
N ASN A 87 18.42 -3.87 8.22
CA ASN A 87 19.44 -3.02 7.61
C ASN A 87 20.19 -2.13 8.60
N SER A 88 19.56 -1.68 9.69
CA SER A 88 20.26 -0.85 10.70
C SER A 88 21.27 -1.64 11.53
N ASN A 89 21.15 -2.98 11.57
CA ASN A 89 21.84 -3.81 12.54
C ASN A 89 22.92 -4.74 11.94
N GLN A 90 23.07 -4.83 10.61
CA GLN A 90 24.01 -5.76 9.97
C GLN A 90 24.76 -5.17 8.77
N GLU A 91 26.09 -5.23 8.82
CA GLU A 91 27.01 -4.97 7.68
C GLU A 91 27.06 -6.13 6.65
N THR A 92 26.21 -7.14 6.77
CA THR A 92 26.40 -8.43 6.08
C THR A 92 25.35 -8.73 5.00
N ASN A 93 25.85 -8.92 3.77
CA ASN A 93 25.18 -9.46 2.57
C ASN A 93 24.16 -8.58 1.83
N ASN A 94 24.67 -7.49 1.24
CA ASN A 94 23.99 -6.57 0.31
C ASN A 94 23.16 -7.26 -0.80
N ALA A 95 23.57 -8.43 -1.29
CA ALA A 95 22.90 -9.11 -2.41
C ALA A 95 21.55 -9.75 -2.02
N SER A 96 21.51 -10.44 -0.88
CA SER A 96 20.27 -11.07 -0.35
C SER A 96 19.24 -10.00 0.01
N GLU A 97 19.73 -8.90 0.58
CA GLU A 97 18.89 -7.80 1.03
C GLU A 97 18.33 -6.95 -0.12
N CYS A 98 19.13 -6.75 -1.17
CA CYS A 98 18.68 -6.14 -2.42
C CYS A 98 17.57 -7.00 -3.09
N SER A 99 17.73 -8.32 -3.08
CA SER A 99 16.73 -9.25 -3.62
C SER A 99 15.39 -9.16 -2.88
N LYS A 100 15.42 -9.20 -1.53
CA LYS A 100 14.20 -9.05 -0.71
C LYS A 100 13.50 -7.70 -0.96
N ARG A 101 14.26 -6.61 -1.01
CA ARG A 101 13.71 -5.27 -1.32
C ARG A 101 13.06 -5.25 -2.70
N GLN A 102 13.67 -5.89 -3.70
CA GLN A 102 13.12 -5.98 -5.04
C GLN A 102 11.83 -6.80 -5.08
N SER A 103 11.75 -7.93 -4.37
CA SER A 103 10.51 -8.71 -4.26
C SER A 103 9.40 -7.90 -3.56
N LEU A 104 9.72 -7.14 -2.50
CA LEU A 104 8.75 -6.23 -1.86
C LEU A 104 8.26 -5.13 -2.81
N ARG A 105 9.15 -4.54 -3.63
CA ARG A 105 8.74 -3.56 -4.65
C ARG A 105 7.83 -4.16 -5.71
N LYS A 106 8.18 -5.34 -6.25
CA LYS A 106 7.31 -6.06 -7.20
C LYS A 106 5.93 -6.32 -6.61
N TYR A 107 5.88 -6.69 -5.33
CA TYR A 107 4.62 -6.89 -4.65
C TYR A 107 3.80 -5.59 -4.52
N LEU A 108 4.45 -4.49 -4.13
CA LEU A 108 3.79 -3.19 -4.01
C LEU A 108 3.21 -2.72 -5.35
N GLU A 109 4.00 -2.85 -6.42
CA GLU A 109 3.56 -2.49 -7.78
C GLU A 109 2.38 -3.34 -8.25
N SER A 110 2.35 -4.63 -7.90
CA SER A 110 1.20 -5.49 -8.17
C SER A 110 -0.07 -4.99 -7.51
N VAL A 111 0.02 -4.57 -6.23
CA VAL A 111 -1.14 -4.05 -5.48
C VAL A 111 -1.55 -2.66 -6.00
N LYS A 112 -0.58 -1.78 -6.29
CA LYS A 112 -0.82 -0.46 -6.91
C LYS A 112 -1.52 -0.57 -8.26
N SER A 113 -1.06 -1.48 -9.12
CA SER A 113 -1.71 -1.74 -10.42
C SER A 113 -3.18 -2.10 -10.28
N ARG A 114 -3.58 -2.81 -9.21
CA ARG A 114 -5.00 -3.11 -8.95
C ARG A 114 -5.78 -1.89 -8.49
N LEU A 115 -5.20 -1.08 -7.64
CA LEU A 115 -5.80 0.18 -7.22
C LEU A 115 -6.02 1.11 -8.43
N ASP A 116 -5.04 1.18 -9.33
CA ASP A 116 -5.11 1.97 -10.57
C ASP A 116 -6.19 1.45 -11.53
N GLU A 117 -6.32 0.13 -11.68
CA GLU A 117 -7.40 -0.50 -12.46
C GLU A 117 -8.79 -0.19 -11.89
N ILE A 118 -8.93 -0.14 -10.57
CA ILE A 118 -10.18 0.26 -9.91
C ILE A 118 -10.50 1.73 -10.21
N LEU A 119 -9.52 2.61 -10.02
CA LEU A 119 -9.67 4.05 -10.28
C LEU A 119 -9.97 4.37 -11.75
N ALA A 120 -9.49 3.55 -12.68
CA ALA A 120 -9.71 3.72 -14.11
C ALA A 120 -11.17 3.47 -14.54
N GLN A 121 -11.97 2.73 -13.77
CA GLN A 121 -13.35 2.39 -14.15
C GLN A 121 -14.30 3.58 -14.19
N LYS A 122 -13.97 4.70 -13.51
CA LYS A 122 -14.68 6.01 -13.51
C LYS A 122 -16.18 5.93 -13.89
N PRO A 123 -17.01 5.18 -13.15
CA PRO A 123 -18.42 5.06 -13.49
C PRO A 123 -19.16 6.36 -13.19
N HIS A 124 -20.08 6.70 -14.08
CA HIS A 124 -20.95 7.85 -13.90
C HIS A 124 -22.12 7.47 -12.97
N PRO A 125 -22.50 8.29 -11.97
CA PRO A 125 -23.59 7.97 -11.03
C PRO A 125 -24.93 7.73 -11.72
N SER A 126 -25.17 8.38 -12.86
CA SER A 126 -26.37 8.17 -13.69
C SER A 126 -26.24 7.02 -14.70
N SER A 127 -25.17 6.22 -14.64
CA SER A 127 -24.98 5.07 -15.53
C SER A 127 -25.97 3.96 -15.19
N PRO A 128 -26.65 3.34 -16.18
CA PRO A 128 -27.50 2.18 -15.92
C PRO A 128 -26.73 0.96 -15.41
N ASN A 129 -25.40 0.95 -15.56
CA ASN A 129 -24.52 -0.12 -15.10
C ASN A 129 -23.93 0.13 -13.70
N PHE A 130 -24.38 1.16 -12.98
CA PHE A 130 -23.90 1.45 -11.63
C PHE A 130 -24.10 0.23 -10.71
N GLY A 131 -23.05 -0.19 -10.03
CA GLY A 131 -23.06 -1.37 -9.16
C GLY A 131 -22.80 -2.71 -9.86
N HIS A 132 -22.56 -2.72 -11.18
CA HIS A 132 -22.27 -3.92 -11.98
C HIS A 132 -20.91 -3.85 -12.68
N GLU A 133 -20.01 -3.04 -12.15
CA GLU A 133 -18.68 -2.81 -12.68
C GLU A 133 -17.81 -4.08 -12.62
N LYS A 134 -16.90 -4.24 -13.58
CA LYS A 134 -16.19 -5.50 -13.80
C LYS A 134 -15.26 -5.87 -12.64
N LEU A 135 -14.49 -4.92 -12.11
CA LEU A 135 -13.45 -5.23 -11.10
C LEU A 135 -13.86 -4.83 -9.69
N LEU A 136 -14.73 -3.83 -9.54
CA LEU A 136 -15.23 -3.43 -8.25
C LEU A 136 -16.70 -2.98 -8.35
N PRO A 137 -17.66 -3.92 -8.23
CA PRO A 137 -19.08 -3.59 -8.20
C PRO A 137 -19.41 -2.66 -7.04
N TYR A 138 -19.94 -1.47 -7.33
CA TYR A 138 -20.25 -0.45 -6.30
C TYR A 138 -21.33 -0.89 -5.32
N ARG A 139 -22.13 -1.90 -5.69
CA ARG A 139 -23.17 -2.51 -4.86
C ARG A 139 -22.67 -3.03 -3.51
N TYR A 140 -21.39 -3.40 -3.43
CA TYR A 140 -20.78 -3.85 -2.17
C TYR A 140 -20.59 -2.74 -1.13
N TYR A 141 -20.74 -1.49 -1.55
CA TYR A 141 -20.61 -0.33 -0.70
C TYR A 141 -21.94 0.35 -0.44
N TYR A 142 -23.09 -0.23 -0.85
CA TYR A 142 -24.39 0.35 -0.52
C TYR A 142 -24.58 0.43 1.00
N GLY A 143 -25.20 1.50 1.46
CA GLY A 143 -25.43 1.83 2.87
C GLY A 143 -26.91 1.92 3.15
N ILE A 144 -27.33 3.09 3.64
CA ILE A 144 -28.71 3.42 4.06
C ILE A 144 -29.47 4.24 3.00
N GLU A 145 -28.92 4.36 1.79
CA GLU A 145 -29.46 5.25 0.77
C GLU A 145 -30.84 4.80 0.30
N ASP A 146 -31.73 5.75 0.01
CA ASP A 146 -33.02 5.48 -0.62
C ASP A 146 -32.81 5.38 -2.14
N HIS A 147 -32.78 4.16 -2.66
CA HIS A 147 -32.55 3.89 -4.08
C HIS A 147 -33.67 4.42 -5.00
N THR A 148 -34.78 4.91 -4.44
CA THR A 148 -35.88 5.52 -5.21
C THR A 148 -35.64 7.02 -5.48
N GLN A 149 -34.74 7.66 -4.74
CA GLN A 149 -34.43 9.10 -4.89
C GLN A 149 -33.36 9.34 -5.94
N ALA A 150 -33.46 10.42 -6.70
CA ALA A 150 -32.37 10.83 -7.58
C ALA A 150 -31.11 11.18 -6.77
N GLY A 151 -29.93 10.75 -7.23
CA GLY A 151 -28.64 11.06 -6.60
C GLY A 151 -28.21 10.10 -5.49
N TRP A 152 -28.96 9.02 -5.22
CA TRP A 152 -28.60 8.03 -4.18
C TRP A 152 -27.23 7.39 -4.38
N GLN A 153 -26.67 7.42 -5.59
CA GLN A 153 -25.35 6.92 -5.92
C GLN A 153 -24.22 7.78 -5.36
N GLU A 154 -24.46 9.07 -5.10
CA GLU A 154 -23.41 10.03 -4.69
C GLU A 154 -22.79 9.66 -3.32
N PRO A 155 -23.57 9.35 -2.26
CA PRO A 155 -23.01 8.87 -1.00
C PRO A 155 -22.22 7.55 -1.10
N VAL A 156 -22.54 6.70 -2.08
CA VAL A 156 -21.79 5.46 -2.35
C VAL A 156 -20.43 5.81 -2.97
N LEU A 157 -20.43 6.72 -3.95
CA LEU A 157 -19.21 7.21 -4.59
C LEU A 157 -18.28 7.90 -3.60
N ASP A 158 -18.82 8.74 -2.72
CA ASP A 158 -18.01 9.50 -1.76
C ASP A 158 -17.33 8.58 -0.74
N ARG A 159 -18.05 7.59 -0.18
CA ARG A 159 -17.42 6.56 0.67
C ARG A 159 -16.32 5.81 -0.04
N LEU A 160 -16.52 5.48 -1.33
CA LEU A 160 -15.48 4.79 -2.09
C LEU A 160 -14.25 5.67 -2.30
N LYS A 161 -14.43 6.96 -2.57
CA LYS A 161 -13.32 7.90 -2.73
C LYS A 161 -12.49 8.00 -1.46
N ASP A 162 -13.12 8.03 -0.29
CA ASP A 162 -12.42 8.07 1.00
C ASP A 162 -11.55 6.82 1.19
N LEU A 163 -12.11 5.63 0.96
CA LEU A 163 -11.36 4.36 1.04
C LEU A 163 -10.21 4.29 0.02
N LEU A 164 -10.47 4.73 -1.21
CA LEU A 164 -9.45 4.78 -2.27
C LEU A 164 -8.33 5.74 -1.89
N PHE A 165 -8.67 6.92 -1.36
CA PHE A 165 -7.69 7.91 -0.90
C PHE A 165 -6.79 7.30 0.16
N ASP A 166 -7.36 6.65 1.18
CA ASP A 166 -6.59 5.98 2.23
C ASP A 166 -5.66 4.89 1.66
N ALA A 167 -6.13 4.13 0.67
CA ALA A 167 -5.35 3.07 0.02
C ALA A 167 -4.17 3.66 -0.75
N GLN A 168 -4.41 4.74 -1.50
CA GLN A 168 -3.40 5.45 -2.24
C GLN A 168 -2.35 6.03 -1.30
N MET A 169 -2.78 6.71 -0.24
CA MET A 169 -1.88 7.32 0.76
C MET A 169 -0.99 6.26 1.43
N LEU A 170 -1.56 5.14 1.84
CA LEU A 170 -0.79 4.04 2.40
C LEU A 170 0.20 3.47 1.38
N SER A 171 -0.23 3.24 0.13
CA SER A 171 0.65 2.73 -0.92
C SER A 171 1.85 3.66 -1.20
N LEU A 172 1.62 4.98 -1.22
CA LEU A 172 2.65 5.99 -1.40
C LEU A 172 3.65 5.99 -0.23
N LEU A 173 3.14 5.88 1.00
CA LEU A 173 3.99 5.80 2.20
C LEU A 173 4.89 4.55 2.16
N LEU A 174 4.34 3.39 1.79
CA LEU A 174 5.12 2.16 1.68
C LEU A 174 6.18 2.23 0.57
N ASP A 175 5.86 2.89 -0.56
CA ASP A 175 6.80 3.12 -1.65
C ASP A 175 7.96 4.01 -1.20
N LEU A 176 7.66 5.05 -0.41
CA LEU A 176 8.66 5.92 0.21
C LEU A 176 9.58 5.12 1.13
N HIS A 177 9.03 4.28 2.01
CA HIS A 177 9.80 3.43 2.91
C HIS A 177 10.68 2.40 2.19
N LEU A 178 10.27 1.93 1.00
CA LEU A 178 11.08 1.01 0.17
C LEU A 178 12.12 1.73 -0.69
N SER A 179 11.94 3.02 -0.92
CA SER A 179 12.80 3.85 -1.77
C SER A 179 13.87 4.59 -0.98
N LEU A 180 13.56 4.98 0.26
CA LEU A 180 14.45 5.74 1.13
C LEU A 180 15.00 4.88 2.26
N ASP A 181 16.29 5.05 2.54
CA ASP A 181 16.87 4.67 3.83
C ASP A 181 16.52 5.78 4.85
N ILE A 182 15.30 5.72 5.38
CA ILE A 182 14.80 6.73 6.32
C ILE A 182 15.71 6.86 7.56
N PRO A 183 16.21 5.77 8.18
CA PRO A 183 17.18 5.89 9.27
C PRO A 183 18.42 6.70 8.88
N SER A 184 19.01 6.43 7.71
CA SER A 184 20.15 7.20 7.20
C SER A 184 19.80 8.68 6.95
N LEU A 185 18.61 8.95 6.42
CA LEU A 185 18.11 10.31 6.19
C LEU A 185 17.91 11.09 7.50
N VAL A 186 17.29 10.46 8.51
CA VAL A 186 17.11 11.03 9.85
C VAL A 186 18.47 11.31 10.47
N GLN A 187 19.43 10.39 10.31
CA GLN A 187 20.77 10.56 10.85
C GLN A 187 21.55 11.70 10.17
N VAL A 188 21.39 11.88 8.85
CA VAL A 188 21.94 13.05 8.15
C VAL A 188 21.27 14.34 8.59
N ALA A 189 19.95 14.35 8.83
CA ALA A 189 19.26 15.52 9.35
C ALA A 189 19.74 15.87 10.78
N THR A 190 19.96 14.88 11.64
CA THR A 190 20.56 15.12 12.97
C THR A 190 22.02 15.61 12.86
N ASP A 191 22.78 15.11 11.88
CA ASP A 191 24.15 15.55 11.63
C ASP A 191 24.23 17.02 11.17
N GLN A 192 23.10 17.67 10.80
CA GLN A 192 23.06 19.11 10.47
C GLN A 192 23.07 20.02 11.70
N ASN A 193 22.66 19.53 12.88
CA ASN A 193 22.66 20.27 14.14
C ASN A 193 23.54 19.56 15.19
N PRO A 194 24.86 19.43 14.95
CA PRO A 194 25.74 18.77 15.90
C PRO A 194 25.91 19.59 17.18
N SER A 195 26.11 18.91 18.30
CA SER A 195 26.56 19.57 19.53
C SER A 195 28.01 20.04 19.42
N ALA A 196 28.42 21.05 20.21
CA ALA A 196 29.78 21.59 20.19
C ALA A 196 30.89 20.55 20.44
N ILE A 197 30.55 19.44 21.12
CA ILE A 197 31.45 18.32 21.39
C ILE A 197 31.59 17.41 20.16
N GLU A 198 30.52 17.23 19.39
CA GLU A 198 30.52 16.42 18.17
C GLU A 198 31.21 17.14 17.00
N GLU A 199 31.11 18.47 16.91
CA GLU A 199 31.80 19.25 15.87
C GLU A 199 33.33 19.13 15.94
N GLN A 200 33.89 19.00 17.14
CA GLN A 200 35.33 18.89 17.36
C GLN A 200 35.85 17.45 17.15
N SER A 201 34.95 16.48 16.98
CA SER A 201 35.30 15.07 16.85
C SER A 201 35.60 14.71 15.39
N ALA A 202 36.86 14.40 15.08
CA ALA A 202 37.28 13.97 13.74
C ALA A 202 36.61 12.65 13.29
N THR A 203 36.23 11.78 14.23
CA THR A 203 35.46 10.56 13.95
C THR A 203 34.03 10.87 13.55
N PHE A 204 33.39 11.86 14.18
CA PHE A 204 32.06 12.34 13.80
C PHE A 204 32.06 12.94 12.40
N GLN A 205 33.04 13.80 12.09
CA GLN A 205 33.18 14.43 10.76
C GLN A 205 33.35 13.39 9.64
N ARG A 206 34.20 12.37 9.83
CA ARG A 206 34.37 11.29 8.86
C ARG A 206 33.11 10.45 8.67
N ALA A 207 32.42 10.12 9.77
CA ALA A 207 31.17 9.36 9.70
C ALA A 207 30.07 10.14 8.96
N ARG A 208 29.98 11.46 9.19
CA ARG A 208 29.07 12.37 8.50
C ARG A 208 29.35 12.43 7.00
N GLU A 209 30.62 12.58 6.59
CA GLU A 209 31.00 12.60 5.18
C GLU A 209 30.68 11.26 4.47
N GLN A 210 30.97 10.13 5.11
CA GLN A 210 30.65 8.81 4.58
C GLN A 210 29.14 8.61 4.41
N ARG A 211 28.31 9.04 5.38
CA ARG A 211 26.84 9.00 5.27
C ARG A 211 26.31 9.89 4.15
N ARG A 212 26.85 11.11 4.02
CA ARG A 212 26.45 12.04 2.94
C ARG A 212 26.76 11.46 1.56
N LEU A 213 27.94 10.86 1.38
CA LEU A 213 28.34 10.24 0.12
C LEU A 213 27.51 8.99 -0.21
N SER A 214 27.19 8.17 0.79
CA SER A 214 26.37 6.96 0.58
C SER A 214 24.92 7.29 0.21
N ILE A 215 24.33 8.36 0.78
CA ILE A 215 23.02 8.86 0.33
C ILE A 215 23.10 9.41 -1.09
N GLN A 216 24.09 10.26 -1.42
CA GLN A 216 24.27 10.76 -2.80
C GLN A 216 24.45 9.61 -3.82
N TYR A 217 25.13 8.55 -3.43
CA TYR A 217 25.32 7.37 -4.27
C TYR A 217 24.01 6.57 -4.44
N ALA A 218 23.24 6.40 -3.36
CA ALA A 218 21.95 5.72 -3.39
C ALA A 218 20.91 6.48 -4.23
N THR A 219 20.89 7.82 -4.14
CA THR A 219 20.01 8.67 -4.96
C THR A 219 20.40 8.58 -6.43
N SER A 220 21.70 8.52 -6.75
CA SER A 220 22.20 8.44 -8.14
C SER A 220 21.94 7.10 -8.82
N ARG A 221 21.98 5.97 -8.08
CA ARG A 221 21.69 4.63 -8.63
C ARG A 221 20.21 4.30 -8.76
N CYS A 222 19.32 4.98 -8.03
CA CYS A 222 17.88 4.75 -8.13
C CYS A 222 17.20 5.56 -9.27
N VAL A 223 17.89 6.58 -9.83
CA VAL A 223 17.36 7.42 -10.92
C VAL A 223 17.00 6.66 -12.21
N PRO A 224 17.76 5.65 -12.68
CA PRO A 224 17.45 4.99 -13.94
C PRO A 224 16.18 4.11 -13.88
N LEU A 225 15.76 3.66 -12.70
CA LEU A 225 14.66 2.69 -12.52
C LEU A 225 13.28 3.32 -12.24
N LEU A 226 13.22 4.64 -12.04
CA LEU A 226 11.98 5.39 -11.81
C LEU A 226 11.41 6.03 -13.10
N SER A 227 12.06 5.82 -14.24
CA SER A 227 11.65 6.41 -15.54
C SER A 227 10.44 5.74 -16.19
N SER A 228 9.92 4.62 -15.65
CA SER A 228 8.78 3.90 -16.25
C SER A 228 7.40 4.31 -15.74
N SER A 229 7.29 5.16 -14.70
CA SER A 229 6.01 5.66 -14.18
C SER A 229 6.06 7.19 -14.02
N GLY A 230 5.75 7.88 -15.12
CA GLY A 230 6.07 9.29 -15.37
C GLY A 230 5.40 10.37 -14.50
N HIS A 231 4.56 10.02 -13.52
CA HIS A 231 3.91 11.02 -12.67
C HIS A 231 4.31 10.98 -11.18
N ILE A 232 4.75 9.84 -10.64
CA ILE A 232 5.10 9.70 -9.22
C ILE A 232 6.60 9.95 -8.99
N ALA A 233 7.43 9.66 -10.00
CA ALA A 233 8.88 9.85 -9.95
C ALA A 233 9.30 11.30 -9.66
N ASN A 234 8.51 12.30 -10.11
CA ASN A 234 8.83 13.71 -9.92
C ASN A 234 8.61 14.18 -8.47
N SER A 235 7.58 13.70 -7.78
CA SER A 235 7.30 14.09 -6.39
C SER A 235 8.33 13.50 -5.42
N THR A 236 8.70 12.23 -5.60
CA THR A 236 9.74 11.57 -4.79
C THR A 236 11.12 12.16 -5.06
N MET A 237 11.44 12.49 -6.32
CA MET A 237 12.67 13.21 -6.69
C MET A 237 12.76 14.61 -6.06
N THR A 238 11.63 15.32 -5.94
CA THR A 238 11.61 16.67 -5.37
C THR A 238 11.88 16.64 -3.87
N ILE A 239 11.29 15.68 -3.15
CA ILE A 239 11.56 15.49 -1.70
C ILE A 239 13.00 15.07 -1.45
N ILE A 240 13.56 14.19 -2.29
CA ILE A 240 14.96 13.75 -2.19
C ILE A 240 15.94 14.90 -2.50
N ARG A 241 15.65 15.75 -3.50
CA ARG A 241 16.48 16.92 -3.81
C ARG A 241 16.43 17.98 -2.72
N LEU A 242 15.29 18.16 -2.06
CA LEU A 242 15.14 19.06 -0.91
C LEU A 242 15.90 18.58 0.32
N ALA A 243 16.08 17.26 0.49
CA ALA A 243 16.86 16.71 1.60
C ALA A 243 18.38 16.63 1.32
N ALA A 244 18.80 16.81 0.07
CA ALA A 244 20.21 16.72 -0.36
C ALA A 244 20.90 18.08 -0.52
N ASN A 245 20.14 19.19 -0.47
CA ASN A 245 20.63 20.58 -0.45
C ASN A 245 20.49 21.16 0.94
#